data_AF-A0AAX0BBY9-F1
#
_entry.id   AF-A0AAX0BBY9-F1
#
_cell.length_a   1.000
_cell.length_b   1.000
_cell.length_c   1.000
_cell.angle_alpha   90.00
_cell.angle_beta   90.00
_cell.angle_gamma   90.00
#
_symmetry.space_group_name_H-M   'P 1'
#
loop_
_entity.id
_entity.type
_entity.pdbx_description
1 polymer ?
#
loop_
_entity_poly.entity_id
_entity_poly.type
_entity_poly.pdbx_seq_one_letter_code
_entity_poly.pdbx_strand_id
1 'polypeptide(L)'
;MLDQNTFIETVQSVAEIIRTSAEPIGRDEIMSYFKDMELNKAQEDMVFEFLITPHEQENESAGDYEDESHEDELHGDESSENAALNNVIYSEGDSMAAIAGGKNNKAKQDNEAEPDIDEDSLIPDSPMFRMYLEELEEIPDYTKAEQDDMYKKLLAGDENVIHTISNFWLKSVLAMAKKLAVTSEGFEDVVQEGNMGLFMCLTELCGCGDEIDVEKELLDAIEESMKECIREQTGEDESENTVVGKVSLVNRAVEKLKSDKGFEPSLSELSGYTGVDEEELEKLLELIKKADVEKNKQDSK
;
A
#
# COMPACT_ATOMS: atom_id res chain seq x y z
N MET A 1 -38.89 15.80 13.91
CA MET A 1 -37.44 15.57 14.04
C MET A 1 -37.32 14.22 14.70
N LEU A 2 -36.46 13.31 14.21
CA LEU A 2 -36.08 12.16 15.04
C LEU A 2 -35.43 12.67 16.32
N ASP A 3 -35.73 12.01 17.44
CA ASP A 3 -34.84 12.08 18.60
C ASP A 3 -33.72 11.05 18.38
N GLN A 4 -32.49 11.56 18.27
CA GLN A 4 -31.31 10.75 17.99
C GLN A 4 -31.03 9.74 19.11
N ASN A 5 -31.34 10.09 20.36
CA ASN A 5 -31.15 9.21 21.51
C ASN A 5 -32.13 8.03 21.45
N THR A 6 -33.44 8.32 21.33
CA THR A 6 -34.49 7.28 21.15
C THR A 6 -34.20 6.35 19.96
N PHE A 7 -33.63 6.87 18.87
CA PHE A 7 -33.22 6.07 17.72
C PHE A 7 -32.08 5.11 18.07
N ILE A 8 -30.98 5.59 18.67
CA ILE A 8 -29.82 4.77 19.06
C ILE A 8 -30.22 3.70 20.09
N GLU A 9 -30.99 4.07 21.13
CA GLU A 9 -31.52 3.13 22.13
C GLU A 9 -32.33 2.00 21.48
N THR A 10 -33.10 2.32 20.44
CA THR A 10 -33.90 1.31 19.71
C THR A 10 -33.04 0.42 18.82
N VAL A 11 -32.02 0.97 18.14
CA VAL A 11 -31.04 0.17 17.37
C VAL A 11 -30.31 -0.81 18.28
N GLN A 12 -29.79 -0.35 19.42
CA GLN A 12 -29.13 -1.21 20.41
C GLN A 12 -30.07 -2.29 20.96
N SER A 13 -31.31 -1.94 21.30
CA SER A 13 -32.33 -2.89 21.77
C SER A 13 -32.66 -3.96 20.73
N VAL A 14 -32.86 -3.60 19.46
CA VAL A 14 -33.14 -4.58 18.40
C VAL A 14 -31.91 -5.43 18.10
N ALA A 15 -30.69 -4.88 18.12
CA ALA A 15 -29.45 -5.63 17.97
C ALA A 15 -29.30 -6.70 19.06
N GLU A 16 -29.60 -6.39 20.33
CA GLU A 16 -29.58 -7.38 21.40
C GLU A 16 -30.66 -8.46 21.23
N ILE A 17 -31.88 -8.11 20.77
CA ILE A 17 -32.93 -9.09 20.50
C ILE A 17 -32.51 -10.03 19.35
N ILE A 18 -31.86 -9.52 18.29
CA ILE A 18 -31.29 -10.35 17.20
C ILE A 18 -30.19 -11.27 17.75
N ARG A 19 -29.25 -10.72 18.53
CA ARG A 19 -28.12 -11.45 19.14
C ARG A 19 -28.55 -12.54 20.14
N THR A 20 -29.71 -12.40 20.77
CA THR A 20 -30.23 -13.33 21.78
C THR A 20 -31.37 -14.24 21.29
N SER A 21 -31.91 -13.99 20.09
CA SER A 21 -32.89 -14.87 19.45
C SER A 21 -32.24 -16.15 18.93
N ALA A 22 -32.93 -17.27 19.10
CA ALA A 22 -32.53 -18.56 18.50
C ALA A 22 -33.02 -18.73 17.05
N GLU A 23 -33.91 -17.85 16.57
CA GLU A 23 -34.43 -17.86 15.19
C GLU A 23 -34.16 -16.49 14.52
N PRO A 24 -33.73 -16.44 13.25
CA PRO A 24 -33.44 -15.18 12.56
C PRO A 24 -34.67 -14.28 12.43
N ILE A 25 -34.57 -13.04 12.90
CA ILE A 25 -35.67 -12.08 12.95
C ILE A 25 -35.94 -11.50 11.56
N GLY A 26 -37.21 -11.44 11.16
CA GLY A 26 -37.59 -10.95 9.83
C GLY A 26 -37.44 -9.43 9.69
N ARG A 27 -37.14 -8.95 8.46
CA ARG A 27 -37.06 -7.51 8.15
C ARG A 27 -38.31 -6.73 8.57
N ASP A 28 -39.50 -7.27 8.32
CA ASP A 28 -40.77 -6.63 8.69
C ASP A 28 -40.98 -6.56 10.21
N GLU A 29 -40.37 -7.50 10.96
CA GLU A 29 -40.42 -7.55 12.42
C GLU A 29 -39.44 -6.56 13.04
N ILE A 30 -38.19 -6.49 12.52
CA ILE A 30 -37.20 -5.44 12.83
C ILE A 30 -37.81 -4.05 12.60
N MET A 31 -38.41 -3.80 11.44
CA MET A 31 -38.99 -2.48 11.13
C MET A 31 -40.22 -2.14 11.98
N SER A 32 -40.87 -3.14 12.60
CA SER A 32 -42.00 -2.90 13.52
C SER A 32 -41.62 -2.18 14.82
N TYR A 33 -40.33 -2.21 15.20
CA TYR A 33 -39.78 -1.44 16.31
C TYR A 33 -39.57 0.04 15.95
N PHE A 34 -39.28 0.34 14.67
CA PHE A 34 -39.02 1.71 14.19
C PHE A 34 -40.26 2.44 13.63
N LYS A 35 -41.41 1.76 13.55
CA LYS A 35 -42.67 2.27 12.96
C LYS A 35 -43.10 3.67 13.45
N ASP A 36 -42.78 4.03 14.68
CA ASP A 36 -43.21 5.27 15.34
C ASP A 36 -42.23 6.45 15.11
N MET A 37 -41.16 6.24 14.32
CA MET A 37 -40.09 7.23 14.07
C MET A 37 -40.15 7.95 12.71
N GLU A 38 -41.15 7.65 11.87
CA GLU A 38 -41.30 8.23 10.51
C GLU A 38 -40.05 8.10 9.60
N LEU A 39 -39.35 6.96 9.66
CA LEU A 39 -38.20 6.68 8.78
C LEU A 39 -38.59 6.69 7.29
N ASN A 40 -37.67 7.16 6.44
CA ASN A 40 -37.79 6.95 5.00
C ASN A 40 -37.10 5.64 4.57
N LYS A 41 -37.50 5.09 3.42
CA LYS A 41 -37.06 3.75 2.99
C LYS A 41 -35.53 3.56 2.93
N ALA A 42 -34.75 4.58 2.56
CA ALA A 42 -33.28 4.46 2.57
C ALA A 42 -32.72 4.37 4.01
N GLN A 43 -33.38 4.99 4.98
CA GLN A 43 -33.05 4.82 6.40
C GLN A 43 -33.49 3.45 6.93
N GLU A 44 -34.62 2.92 6.48
CA GLU A 44 -35.03 1.53 6.77
C GLU A 44 -34.02 0.52 6.22
N ASP A 45 -33.52 0.73 4.99
CA ASP A 45 -32.49 -0.11 4.37
C ASP A 45 -31.16 -0.04 5.15
N MET A 46 -30.64 1.17 5.47
CA MET A 46 -29.42 1.33 6.27
C MET A 46 -29.52 0.74 7.69
N VAL A 47 -30.67 0.90 8.36
CA VAL A 47 -30.90 0.29 9.70
C VAL A 47 -30.94 -1.23 9.63
N PHE A 48 -31.55 -1.80 8.58
CA PHE A 48 -31.58 -3.24 8.40
C PHE A 48 -30.18 -3.81 8.07
N GLU A 49 -29.40 -3.12 7.24
CA GLU A 49 -28.03 -3.50 6.89
C GLU A 49 -27.11 -3.47 8.11
N PHE A 50 -27.17 -2.41 8.93
CA PHE A 50 -26.43 -2.28 10.19
C PHE A 50 -26.84 -3.33 11.25
N LEU A 51 -28.10 -3.77 11.28
CA LEU A 51 -28.59 -4.76 12.24
C LEU A 51 -28.34 -6.22 11.84
N ILE A 52 -27.97 -6.47 10.57
CA ILE A 52 -27.68 -7.81 10.04
C ILE A 52 -26.17 -8.02 9.82
N THR A 53 -25.42 -6.96 9.58
CA THR A 53 -23.96 -6.99 9.54
C THR A 53 -23.41 -7.24 10.95
N PRO A 54 -22.48 -8.20 11.15
CA PRO A 54 -21.82 -8.36 12.44
C PRO A 54 -20.96 -7.12 12.75
N HIS A 55 -21.41 -6.32 13.72
CA HIS A 55 -20.65 -5.23 14.29
C HIS A 55 -20.21 -5.62 15.70
N GLU A 56 -18.91 -5.60 15.95
CA GLU A 56 -18.35 -5.83 17.27
C GLU A 56 -18.73 -4.65 18.17
N GLN A 57 -19.64 -4.88 19.12
CA GLN A 57 -20.08 -3.84 20.04
C GLN A 57 -19.08 -3.68 21.18
N GLU A 58 -18.15 -2.75 21.01
CA GLU A 58 -17.43 -2.11 22.11
C GLU A 58 -18.47 -1.59 23.13
N ASN A 59 -18.40 -2.11 24.36
CA ASN A 59 -19.40 -1.82 25.39
C ASN A 59 -19.09 -0.52 26.14
N GLU A 60 -19.23 0.61 25.45
CA GLU A 60 -19.19 1.94 26.08
C GLU A 60 -20.41 2.18 26.99
N SER A 61 -20.33 1.62 28.20
CA SER A 61 -21.07 2.11 29.35
C SER A 61 -20.53 3.49 29.75
N ALA A 62 -21.04 4.54 29.09
CA ALA A 62 -20.55 5.92 29.12
C ALA A 62 -19.97 6.42 30.46
N GLY A 63 -18.74 6.94 30.40
CA GLY A 63 -18.09 7.75 31.44
C GLY A 63 -16.70 7.24 31.84
N ASP A 64 -15.59 7.81 31.38
CA ASP A 64 -15.44 9.00 30.50
C ASP A 64 -14.01 8.97 29.89
N TYR A 65 -13.72 7.93 29.08
CA TYR A 65 -12.37 7.46 28.66
C TYR A 65 -12.37 7.06 27.17
N GLU A 66 -11.29 6.99 26.39
CA GLU A 66 -9.85 6.67 26.60
C GLU A 66 -9.53 5.15 26.75
N ASP A 67 -8.28 4.78 26.37
CA ASP A 67 -7.70 3.43 26.08
C ASP A 67 -8.25 2.74 24.80
N GLU A 68 -7.49 2.07 23.91
CA GLU A 68 -6.22 1.29 23.92
C GLU A 68 -6.31 -0.24 24.19
N SER A 69 -6.06 -1.03 23.12
CA SER A 69 -5.25 -2.27 23.07
C SER A 69 -5.76 -3.69 23.51
N HIS A 70 -5.48 -4.66 22.63
CA HIS A 70 -4.89 -6.02 22.85
C HIS A 70 -5.63 -7.20 23.56
N GLU A 71 -5.08 -8.41 23.27
CA GLU A 71 -5.16 -9.77 23.89
C GLU A 71 -6.48 -10.62 23.87
N ASP A 72 -6.50 -11.94 23.56
CA ASP A 72 -5.76 -12.74 22.55
C ASP A 72 -6.30 -14.21 22.40
N GLU A 73 -5.86 -14.96 21.36
CA GLU A 73 -5.87 -16.44 21.18
C GLU A 73 -7.25 -17.20 21.20
N LEU A 74 -7.51 -18.47 20.81
CA LEU A 74 -6.88 -19.61 20.08
C LEU A 74 -8.06 -20.53 19.55
N HIS A 75 -7.99 -21.66 18.81
CA HIS A 75 -6.97 -22.59 18.27
C HIS A 75 -7.60 -23.48 17.16
N GLY A 76 -6.81 -24.16 16.30
CA GLY A 76 -7.32 -25.24 15.43
C GLY A 76 -6.29 -25.87 14.47
N ASP A 77 -5.86 -27.11 14.75
CA ASP A 77 -4.86 -27.88 13.97
C ASP A 77 -5.50 -28.83 12.95
N GLU A 78 -5.01 -28.84 11.70
CA GLU A 78 -4.64 -30.10 11.02
C GLU A 78 -3.64 -29.89 9.87
N SER A 79 -2.76 -30.88 9.65
CA SER A 79 -1.59 -30.78 8.74
C SER A 79 -1.83 -31.37 7.35
N SER A 80 -1.28 -30.75 6.28
CA SER A 80 -0.23 -31.36 5.42
C SER A 80 0.05 -30.61 4.10
N GLU A 81 1.28 -30.77 3.61
CA GLU A 81 1.73 -30.67 2.20
C GLU A 81 1.21 -29.51 1.31
N ASN A 82 2.00 -28.43 1.19
CA ASN A 82 2.37 -27.89 -0.13
C ASN A 82 3.62 -26.97 -0.10
N ALA A 83 4.81 -27.55 0.04
CA ALA A 83 6.08 -26.84 -0.13
C ALA A 83 6.46 -26.66 -1.61
N ALA A 84 5.59 -26.05 -2.43
CA ALA A 84 5.81 -25.85 -3.87
C ALA A 84 4.89 -24.81 -4.54
N LEU A 85 4.96 -23.52 -4.18
CA LEU A 85 4.29 -22.45 -4.97
C LEU A 85 4.96 -21.07 -5.00
N ASN A 86 6.16 -20.90 -4.44
CA ASN A 86 6.93 -19.64 -4.58
C ASN A 86 7.78 -19.64 -5.88
N ASN A 87 7.14 -19.89 -7.03
CA ASN A 87 7.83 -19.97 -8.32
C ASN A 87 6.91 -19.79 -9.55
N VAL A 88 6.19 -18.67 -9.61
CA VAL A 88 5.69 -18.09 -10.88
C VAL A 88 6.15 -16.63 -10.98
N ILE A 89 7.45 -16.42 -10.80
CA ILE A 89 8.10 -15.21 -11.33
C ILE A 89 7.92 -15.21 -12.85
N TYR A 90 7.67 -14.04 -13.44
CA TYR A 90 7.48 -13.85 -14.88
C TYR A 90 8.56 -14.59 -15.69
N SER A 91 8.11 -15.41 -16.64
CA SER A 91 9.00 -16.27 -17.44
C SER A 91 9.96 -15.45 -18.30
N GLU A 92 11.25 -15.80 -18.28
CA GLU A 92 12.28 -15.18 -19.13
C GLU A 92 11.91 -15.25 -20.64
N GLY A 93 11.87 -14.08 -21.29
CA GLY A 93 11.80 -13.92 -22.76
C GLY A 93 10.38 -13.66 -23.29
N ASP A 94 9.93 -12.41 -23.41
CA ASP A 94 10.53 -11.45 -24.36
C ASP A 94 10.34 -9.96 -23.96
N SER A 95 11.36 -9.16 -24.25
CA SER A 95 11.44 -7.68 -24.24
C SER A 95 10.25 -6.83 -23.73
N MET A 96 10.44 -6.17 -22.58
CA MET A 96 9.85 -4.83 -22.28
C MET A 96 10.89 -3.70 -22.53
N ALA A 97 11.69 -3.80 -23.60
CA ALA A 97 12.88 -2.98 -23.83
C ALA A 97 12.85 -2.18 -25.15
N ALA A 98 11.79 -1.38 -25.39
CA ALA A 98 11.58 -0.78 -26.72
C ALA A 98 10.88 0.61 -26.83
N ILE A 99 10.80 1.46 -25.80
CA ILE A 99 10.21 2.83 -25.90
C ILE A 99 11.11 4.00 -25.43
N ALA A 100 12.37 4.01 -25.89
CA ALA A 100 13.17 5.25 -25.99
C ALA A 100 14.06 5.22 -27.25
N GLY A 101 13.97 6.25 -28.10
CA GLY A 101 14.63 6.27 -29.41
C GLY A 101 16.00 6.98 -29.43
N GLY A 102 16.71 6.88 -30.57
CA GLY A 102 17.77 7.85 -30.92
C GLY A 102 19.23 7.39 -30.79
N LYS A 103 19.68 6.51 -31.71
CA LYS A 103 21.08 6.12 -31.97
C LYS A 103 22.14 7.21 -31.67
N ASN A 104 23.18 6.91 -30.88
CA ASN A 104 24.57 6.78 -31.36
C ASN A 104 25.65 6.41 -30.31
N ASN A 105 26.27 5.24 -30.50
CA ASN A 105 27.70 4.92 -30.26
C ASN A 105 28.36 5.04 -28.85
N LYS A 106 28.18 3.96 -28.07
CA LYS A 106 29.26 2.99 -27.73
C LYS A 106 30.44 3.43 -26.84
N ALA A 107 30.37 3.03 -25.57
CA ALA A 107 31.49 2.41 -24.83
C ALA A 107 30.95 1.35 -23.84
N LYS A 108 31.85 0.49 -23.34
CA LYS A 108 31.65 -0.64 -22.40
C LYS A 108 30.68 -0.32 -21.24
N GLN A 109 29.77 -1.21 -20.83
CA GLN A 109 29.97 -2.58 -20.32
C GLN A 109 30.73 -2.61 -18.98
N ASP A 110 29.95 -2.63 -17.89
CA ASP A 110 30.11 -3.59 -16.78
C ASP A 110 28.69 -4.05 -16.39
N ASN A 111 28.54 -5.29 -15.92
CA ASN A 111 27.26 -5.79 -15.42
C ASN A 111 27.17 -5.47 -13.93
N GLU A 112 26.40 -4.46 -13.55
CA GLU A 112 25.88 -4.42 -12.18
C GLU A 112 24.78 -5.46 -12.04
N ALA A 113 24.97 -6.38 -11.09
CA ALA A 113 23.83 -7.07 -10.51
C ALA A 113 23.11 -6.06 -9.60
N GLU A 114 21.80 -5.96 -9.76
CA GLU A 114 20.93 -5.29 -8.79
C GLU A 114 21.16 -5.95 -7.42
N PRO A 115 21.26 -5.17 -6.32
CA PRO A 115 21.44 -5.74 -5.00
C PRO A 115 20.13 -6.40 -4.55
N ASP A 116 20.21 -7.60 -3.98
CA ASP A 116 19.12 -8.16 -3.17
C ASP A 116 18.95 -7.29 -1.91
N ILE A 117 18.14 -6.23 -2.02
CA ILE A 117 17.53 -5.58 -0.85
C ILE A 117 16.45 -6.54 -0.35
N ASP A 118 16.35 -6.70 0.96
CA ASP A 118 15.23 -7.36 1.63
C ASP A 118 13.97 -6.51 1.39
N GLU A 119 13.31 -6.69 0.25
CA GLU A 119 12.32 -5.76 -0.29
C GLU A 119 11.05 -5.65 0.60
N ASP A 120 10.82 -6.66 1.44
CA ASP A 120 9.77 -6.68 2.46
C ASP A 120 10.20 -5.94 3.75
N SER A 121 11.49 -5.63 3.93
CA SER A 121 12.00 -4.80 5.04
C SER A 121 11.53 -3.35 5.01
N LEU A 122 11.01 -2.89 3.87
CA LEU A 122 10.46 -1.54 3.70
C LEU A 122 8.97 -1.47 4.04
N ILE A 123 8.28 -2.62 4.08
CA ILE A 123 6.85 -2.70 4.39
C ILE A 123 6.64 -2.35 5.87
N PRO A 124 5.82 -1.33 6.19
CA PRO A 124 5.45 -1.03 7.57
C PRO A 124 4.58 -2.14 8.14
N ASP A 125 4.98 -2.68 9.29
CA ASP A 125 4.16 -3.66 10.01
C ASP A 125 3.04 -2.98 10.81
N SER A 126 2.11 -2.35 10.07
CA SER A 126 0.91 -1.71 10.59
C SER A 126 -0.35 -2.54 10.24
N PRO A 127 -1.35 -2.67 11.13
CA PRO A 127 -2.55 -3.46 10.83
C PRO A 127 -3.32 -2.96 9.59
N MET A 128 -3.34 -1.65 9.35
CA MET A 128 -3.95 -1.06 8.16
C MET A 128 -3.20 -1.42 6.88
N PHE A 129 -1.86 -1.38 6.91
CA PHE A 129 -1.07 -1.74 5.73
C PHE A 129 -1.09 -3.25 5.45
N ARG A 130 -1.16 -4.10 6.49
CA ARG A 130 -1.45 -5.54 6.32
C ARG A 130 -2.78 -5.78 5.61
N MET A 131 -3.86 -5.11 6.04
CA MET A 131 -5.18 -5.21 5.40
C MET A 131 -5.12 -4.76 3.93
N TYR A 132 -4.40 -3.68 3.62
CA TYR A 132 -4.16 -3.25 2.24
C TYR A 132 -3.44 -4.34 1.41
N LEU A 133 -2.41 -5.00 1.96
CA LEU A 133 -1.71 -6.09 1.28
C LEU A 133 -2.61 -7.32 1.06
N GLU A 134 -3.46 -7.67 2.03
CA GLU A 134 -4.48 -8.73 1.88
C GLU A 134 -5.49 -8.38 0.78
N GLU A 135 -5.98 -7.13 0.73
CA GLU A 135 -6.82 -6.63 -0.36
C GLU A 135 -6.12 -6.73 -1.73
N LEU A 136 -4.80 -6.51 -1.81
CA LEU A 136 -4.05 -6.66 -3.07
C LEU A 136 -4.02 -8.12 -3.57
N GLU A 137 -4.01 -9.12 -2.68
CA GLU A 137 -4.04 -10.53 -3.08
C GLU A 137 -5.38 -10.93 -3.71
N GLU A 138 -6.50 -10.34 -3.27
CA GLU A 138 -7.82 -10.59 -3.86
C GLU A 138 -8.01 -9.96 -5.26
N ILE A 139 -7.14 -9.02 -5.67
CA ILE A 139 -7.29 -8.33 -6.97
C ILE A 139 -7.03 -9.30 -8.13
N PRO A 140 -8.02 -9.52 -9.02
CA PRO A 140 -7.90 -10.46 -10.12
C PRO A 140 -6.87 -9.99 -11.15
N ASP A 141 -6.11 -10.93 -11.71
CA ASP A 141 -5.16 -10.65 -12.78
C ASP A 141 -5.88 -10.56 -14.13
N TYR A 142 -5.48 -9.57 -14.94
CA TYR A 142 -6.03 -9.32 -16.27
C TYR A 142 -5.00 -9.68 -17.35
N THR A 143 -5.43 -10.28 -18.45
CA THR A 143 -4.53 -10.48 -19.58
C THR A 143 -4.25 -9.16 -20.29
N LYS A 144 -3.10 -9.05 -20.95
CA LYS A 144 -2.73 -7.86 -21.74
C LYS A 144 -3.81 -7.42 -22.74
N ALA A 145 -4.55 -8.37 -23.31
CA ALA A 145 -5.65 -8.08 -24.24
C ALA A 145 -6.89 -7.45 -23.57
N GLU A 146 -7.12 -7.73 -22.29
CA GLU A 146 -8.20 -7.13 -21.48
C GLU A 146 -7.78 -5.75 -20.96
N GLN A 147 -6.52 -5.61 -20.53
CA GLN A 147 -5.91 -4.30 -20.22
C GLN A 147 -5.99 -3.36 -21.42
N ASP A 148 -5.54 -3.83 -22.59
CA ASP A 148 -5.64 -3.14 -23.89
C ASP A 148 -7.09 -2.71 -24.25
N ASP A 149 -8.10 -3.48 -23.86
CA ASP A 149 -9.52 -3.15 -24.11
C ASP A 149 -10.05 -2.11 -23.10
N MET A 150 -9.64 -2.22 -21.83
CA MET A 150 -9.93 -1.21 -20.81
C MET A 150 -9.28 0.15 -21.15
N TYR A 151 -8.03 0.17 -21.60
CA TYR A 151 -7.38 1.42 -22.05
C TYR A 151 -8.10 2.07 -23.24
N LYS A 152 -8.60 1.28 -24.21
CA LYS A 152 -9.40 1.81 -25.33
C LYS A 152 -10.74 2.40 -24.87
N LYS A 153 -11.35 1.85 -23.82
CA LYS A 153 -12.57 2.40 -23.20
C LYS A 153 -12.28 3.69 -22.44
N LEU A 154 -11.19 3.73 -21.67
CA LEU A 154 -10.73 4.92 -20.95
C LEU A 154 -10.51 6.10 -21.92
N LEU A 155 -9.70 5.89 -22.95
CA LEU A 155 -9.42 6.91 -23.99
C LEU A 155 -10.69 7.37 -24.74
N ALA A 156 -11.73 6.52 -24.78
CA ALA A 156 -13.05 6.83 -25.37
C ALA A 156 -14.04 7.53 -24.40
N GLY A 157 -13.67 7.73 -23.13
CA GLY A 157 -14.47 8.44 -22.13
C GLY A 157 -15.38 7.54 -21.27
N ASP A 158 -15.05 6.25 -21.12
CA ASP A 158 -15.79 5.34 -20.24
C ASP A 158 -15.23 5.41 -18.81
N GLU A 159 -15.76 6.32 -17.99
CA GLU A 159 -15.36 6.48 -16.58
C GLU A 159 -15.45 5.17 -15.75
N ASN A 160 -16.30 4.21 -16.17
CA ASN A 160 -16.51 2.97 -15.43
C ASN A 160 -15.26 2.07 -15.37
N VAL A 161 -14.31 2.20 -16.31
CA VAL A 161 -13.06 1.42 -16.25
C VAL A 161 -11.99 2.03 -15.34
N ILE A 162 -12.12 3.29 -14.89
CA ILE A 162 -11.11 3.96 -14.06
C ILE A 162 -10.82 3.13 -12.80
N HIS A 163 -11.85 2.80 -12.02
CA HIS A 163 -11.71 2.00 -10.80
C HIS A 163 -11.14 0.59 -11.09
N THR A 164 -11.52 -0.04 -12.19
CA THR A 164 -10.98 -1.36 -12.55
C THR A 164 -9.49 -1.28 -12.88
N ILE A 165 -9.07 -0.23 -13.60
CA ILE A 165 -7.66 0.00 -13.94
C ILE A 165 -6.85 0.37 -12.70
N SER A 166 -7.35 1.28 -11.85
CA SER A 166 -6.73 1.62 -10.56
C SER A 166 -6.40 0.36 -9.76
N ASN A 167 -7.37 -0.53 -9.56
CA ASN A 167 -7.19 -1.75 -8.75
C ASN A 167 -6.06 -2.64 -9.26
N PHE A 168 -6.03 -3.03 -10.54
CA PHE A 168 -4.95 -3.92 -11.02
C PHE A 168 -3.58 -3.23 -11.10
N TRP A 169 -3.53 -1.90 -11.07
CA TRP A 169 -2.28 -1.14 -10.94
C TRP A 169 -1.75 -1.02 -9.51
N LEU A 170 -2.55 -1.23 -8.46
CA LEU A 170 -2.08 -1.13 -7.07
C LEU A 170 -0.89 -2.07 -6.78
N LYS A 171 -0.90 -3.30 -7.33
CA LYS A 171 0.24 -4.24 -7.28
C LYS A 171 1.52 -3.64 -7.89
N SER A 172 1.37 -2.84 -8.96
CA SER A 172 2.49 -2.15 -9.62
C SER A 172 2.94 -0.90 -8.86
N VAL A 173 2.02 -0.15 -8.25
CA VAL A 173 2.34 0.98 -7.36
C VAL A 173 3.18 0.48 -6.18
N LEU A 174 2.76 -0.58 -5.48
CA LEU A 174 3.55 -1.17 -4.39
C LEU A 174 4.96 -1.59 -4.86
N ALA A 175 5.08 -2.21 -6.03
CA ALA A 175 6.35 -2.62 -6.62
C ALA A 175 7.22 -1.45 -7.16
N MET A 176 6.68 -0.24 -7.27
CA MET A 176 7.43 1.00 -7.54
C MET A 176 7.86 1.67 -6.23
N ALA A 177 6.97 1.77 -5.24
CA ALA A 177 7.27 2.29 -3.92
C ALA A 177 8.41 1.51 -3.25
N LYS A 178 8.38 0.18 -3.32
CA LYS A 178 9.47 -0.73 -2.89
C LYS A 178 10.86 -0.45 -3.48
N LYS A 179 10.93 0.22 -4.65
CA LYS A 179 12.20 0.52 -5.35
C LYS A 179 12.66 1.97 -5.17
N LEU A 180 11.74 2.88 -4.82
CA LEU A 180 12.02 4.30 -4.62
C LEU A 180 12.21 4.64 -3.14
N ALA A 181 11.48 3.97 -2.25
CA ALA A 181 11.67 4.08 -0.81
C ALA A 181 12.93 3.33 -0.35
N VAL A 182 13.55 3.85 0.71
CA VAL A 182 14.83 3.34 1.26
C VAL A 182 14.74 3.19 2.80
N THR A 183 13.65 3.66 3.38
CA THR A 183 13.24 3.54 4.78
C THR A 183 11.78 3.08 4.82
N SER A 184 11.38 2.43 5.91
CA SER A 184 9.96 2.16 6.20
C SER A 184 9.23 3.40 6.71
N GLU A 185 9.92 4.33 7.36
CA GLU A 185 9.42 5.68 7.64
C GLU A 185 9.03 6.38 6.31
N GLY A 186 7.79 6.86 6.22
CA GLY A 186 7.21 7.50 5.04
C GLY A 186 6.61 6.55 3.98
N PHE A 187 6.78 5.23 4.09
CA PHE A 187 6.41 4.27 3.03
C PHE A 187 4.91 4.25 2.70
N GLU A 188 4.02 4.31 3.71
CA GLU A 188 2.56 4.32 3.49
C GLU A 188 2.12 5.58 2.71
N ASP A 189 2.78 6.72 2.92
CA ASP A 189 2.49 7.97 2.21
C ASP A 189 2.98 7.90 0.75
N VAL A 190 4.17 7.32 0.50
CA VAL A 190 4.71 7.13 -0.86
C VAL A 190 3.79 6.21 -1.68
N VAL A 191 3.25 5.17 -1.06
CA VAL A 191 2.23 4.30 -1.69
C VAL A 191 0.93 5.06 -1.96
N GLN A 192 0.46 5.89 -1.02
CA GLN A 192 -0.75 6.70 -1.19
C GLN A 192 -0.62 7.75 -2.30
N GLU A 193 0.49 8.51 -2.36
CA GLU A 193 0.73 9.48 -3.43
C GLU A 193 0.94 8.81 -4.78
N GLY A 194 1.55 7.62 -4.82
CA GLY A 194 1.58 6.77 -6.02
C GLY A 194 0.19 6.36 -6.51
N ASN A 195 -0.69 5.95 -5.59
CA ASN A 195 -2.09 5.61 -5.88
C ASN A 195 -2.91 6.85 -6.32
N MET A 196 -2.60 8.03 -5.77
CA MET A 196 -3.23 9.30 -6.14
C MET A 196 -2.78 9.77 -7.54
N GLY A 197 -1.49 9.70 -7.85
CA GLY A 197 -0.94 9.99 -9.18
C GLY A 197 -1.53 9.08 -10.27
N LEU A 198 -1.64 7.78 -9.98
CA LEU A 198 -2.38 6.80 -10.80
C LEU A 198 -3.83 7.25 -11.07
N PHE A 199 -4.59 7.56 -10.01
CA PHE A 199 -6.00 7.94 -10.13
C PHE A 199 -6.20 9.27 -10.88
N MET A 200 -5.34 10.27 -10.63
CA MET A 200 -5.35 11.54 -11.35
C MET A 200 -5.03 11.35 -12.83
N CYS A 201 -3.97 10.60 -13.17
CA CYS A 201 -3.59 10.33 -14.56
C CYS A 201 -4.70 9.58 -15.33
N LEU A 202 -5.33 8.56 -14.71
CA LEU A 202 -6.50 7.89 -15.29
C LEU A 202 -7.67 8.86 -15.55
N THR A 203 -7.91 9.80 -14.64
CA THR A 203 -8.96 10.81 -14.77
C THR A 203 -8.66 11.80 -15.90
N GLU A 204 -7.40 12.20 -16.10
CA GLU A 204 -6.97 13.10 -17.17
C GLU A 204 -6.92 12.44 -18.55
N LEU A 205 -6.57 11.14 -18.62
CA LEU A 205 -6.62 10.34 -19.85
C LEU A 205 -8.05 9.96 -20.28
N CYS A 206 -9.03 10.07 -19.38
CA CYS A 206 -10.42 9.71 -19.67
C CYS A 206 -11.03 10.61 -20.76
N GLY A 207 -11.32 10.01 -21.93
CA GLY A 207 -11.94 10.70 -23.06
C GLY A 207 -11.03 11.63 -23.85
N CYS A 208 -9.71 11.57 -23.69
CA CYS A 208 -8.78 12.39 -24.48
C CYS A 208 -8.79 12.04 -25.98
N GLY A 209 -9.13 10.79 -26.33
CA GLY A 209 -9.37 10.33 -27.71
C GLY A 209 -8.12 10.17 -28.60
N ASP A 210 -6.92 10.47 -28.09
CA ASP A 210 -5.65 10.33 -28.81
C ASP A 210 -5.05 8.92 -28.69
N GLU A 211 -4.16 8.56 -29.62
CA GLU A 211 -3.44 7.27 -29.66
C GLU A 211 -2.26 7.27 -28.68
N ILE A 212 -2.57 7.37 -27.38
CA ILE A 212 -1.62 7.49 -26.26
C ILE A 212 -1.17 6.10 -25.75
N ASP A 213 0.11 6.00 -25.39
CA ASP A 213 0.67 4.86 -24.64
C ASP A 213 0.30 5.00 -23.15
N VAL A 214 -0.90 4.54 -22.80
CA VAL A 214 -1.48 4.73 -21.45
C VAL A 214 -0.58 4.15 -20.36
N GLU A 215 0.05 2.99 -20.57
CA GLU A 215 0.92 2.39 -19.56
C GLU A 215 2.14 3.26 -19.28
N LYS A 216 2.71 3.89 -20.30
CA LYS A 216 3.84 4.80 -20.15
C LYS A 216 3.45 6.09 -19.40
N GLU A 217 2.30 6.68 -19.70
CA GLU A 217 1.86 7.89 -19.00
C GLU A 217 1.48 7.59 -17.53
N LEU A 218 0.90 6.42 -17.25
CA LEU A 218 0.64 5.95 -15.88
C LEU A 218 1.94 5.72 -15.09
N LEU A 219 2.93 5.06 -15.69
CA LEU A 219 4.25 4.85 -15.05
C LEU A 219 4.93 6.19 -14.73
N ASP A 220 5.04 7.09 -15.71
CA ASP A 220 5.65 8.41 -15.52
C ASP A 220 4.94 9.22 -14.41
N ALA A 221 3.60 9.17 -14.34
CA ALA A 221 2.81 9.87 -13.33
C ALA A 221 2.99 9.27 -11.92
N ILE A 222 2.94 7.94 -11.78
CA ILE A 222 3.16 7.25 -10.49
C ILE A 222 4.57 7.54 -9.97
N GLU A 223 5.59 7.42 -10.84
CA GLU A 223 6.99 7.63 -10.46
C GLU A 223 7.24 9.07 -10.01
N GLU A 224 6.63 10.06 -10.65
CA GLU A 224 6.82 11.47 -10.29
C GLU A 224 6.05 11.88 -9.02
N SER A 225 4.82 11.38 -8.80
CA SER A 225 4.09 11.58 -7.53
C SER A 225 4.84 10.97 -6.34
N MET A 226 5.40 9.76 -6.48
CA MET A 226 6.25 9.15 -5.45
C MET A 226 7.50 9.97 -5.16
N LYS A 227 8.17 10.48 -6.20
CA LYS A 227 9.36 11.33 -6.04
C LYS A 227 9.01 12.64 -5.33
N GLU A 228 7.91 13.30 -5.66
CA GLU A 228 7.52 14.54 -4.99
C GLU A 228 7.23 14.30 -3.50
N CYS A 229 6.48 13.24 -3.17
CA CYS A 229 6.27 12.81 -1.78
C CYS A 229 7.60 12.64 -1.02
N ILE A 230 8.56 11.92 -1.63
CA ILE A 230 9.90 11.71 -1.07
C ILE A 230 10.71 13.02 -0.95
N ARG A 231 10.62 13.91 -1.94
CA ARG A 231 11.29 15.24 -1.93
C ARG A 231 10.71 16.13 -0.83
N GLU A 232 9.40 16.14 -0.61
CA GLU A 232 8.75 16.88 0.47
C GLU A 232 9.10 16.32 1.85
N GLN A 233 9.06 14.99 2.03
CA GLN A 233 9.43 14.33 3.30
C GLN A 233 10.90 14.59 3.69
N THR A 234 11.82 14.53 2.72
CA THR A 234 13.26 14.76 2.97
C THR A 234 13.67 16.23 2.95
N GLY A 235 12.85 17.11 2.36
CA GLY A 235 13.09 18.56 2.29
C GLY A 235 14.11 18.99 1.22
N GLU A 236 14.22 18.25 0.11
CA GLU A 236 15.26 18.46 -0.91
C GLU A 236 14.73 18.59 -2.34
N ASP A 237 15.01 19.74 -2.97
CA ASP A 237 14.82 19.98 -4.40
C ASP A 237 15.74 19.09 -5.27
N GLU A 238 15.34 18.82 -6.53
CA GLU A 238 16.07 17.95 -7.45
C GLU A 238 17.57 18.26 -7.59
N SER A 239 18.42 17.29 -7.22
CA SER A 239 19.84 17.26 -7.57
C SER A 239 20.40 15.85 -7.50
N GLU A 240 21.58 15.61 -8.09
CA GLU A 240 22.34 14.33 -8.02
C GLU A 240 22.84 13.99 -6.60
N ASN A 241 22.31 14.64 -5.57
CA ASN A 241 22.86 14.72 -4.22
C ASN A 241 21.81 14.38 -3.13
N THR A 242 20.61 13.89 -3.51
CA THR A 242 19.50 13.64 -2.59
C THR A 242 19.88 12.65 -1.48
N VAL A 243 19.37 12.92 -0.27
CA VAL A 243 19.50 12.06 0.91
C VAL A 243 19.03 10.66 0.59
N VAL A 244 17.93 10.46 -0.15
CA VAL A 244 17.47 9.11 -0.52
C VAL A 244 18.48 8.37 -1.40
N GLY A 245 19.00 9.02 -2.45
CA GLY A 245 20.05 8.43 -3.29
C GLY A 245 21.34 8.13 -2.51
N LYS A 246 21.70 9.01 -1.57
CA LYS A 246 22.85 8.83 -0.67
C LYS A 246 22.63 7.73 0.38
N VAL A 247 21.45 7.63 0.98
CA VAL A 247 21.09 6.58 1.93
C VAL A 247 21.12 5.23 1.20
N SER A 248 20.56 5.10 -0.01
CA SER A 248 20.70 3.88 -0.83
C SER A 248 22.17 3.54 -1.10
N LEU A 249 22.97 4.52 -1.53
CA LEU A 249 24.39 4.33 -1.83
C LEU A 249 25.19 3.90 -0.58
N VAL A 250 24.92 4.53 0.57
CA VAL A 250 25.55 4.21 1.86
C VAL A 250 25.09 2.86 2.38
N ASN A 251 23.81 2.54 2.34
CA ASN A 251 23.29 1.25 2.82
C ASN A 251 23.82 0.09 1.95
N ARG A 252 23.79 0.24 0.61
CA ARG A 252 24.42 -0.71 -0.33
C ARG A 252 25.92 -0.85 -0.07
N ALA A 253 26.63 0.22 0.31
CA ALA A 253 28.04 0.18 0.69
C ALA A 253 28.29 -0.50 2.05
N VAL A 254 27.42 -0.29 3.04
CA VAL A 254 27.46 -0.94 4.36
C VAL A 254 27.35 -2.45 4.18
N GLU A 255 26.28 -2.96 3.57
CA GLU A 255 26.09 -4.40 3.41
C GLU A 255 27.17 -5.04 2.52
N LYS A 256 27.62 -4.35 1.47
CA LYS A 256 28.75 -4.81 0.62
C LYS A 256 30.01 -5.04 1.44
N LEU A 257 30.46 -4.02 2.19
CA LEU A 257 31.70 -4.09 2.96
C LEU A 257 31.58 -5.01 4.19
N LYS A 258 30.38 -5.08 4.80
CA LYS A 258 30.04 -5.99 5.91
C LYS A 258 30.07 -7.45 5.46
N SER A 259 29.59 -7.75 4.26
CA SER A 259 29.69 -9.07 3.61
C SER A 259 31.13 -9.44 3.24
N ASP A 260 31.86 -8.52 2.59
CA ASP A 260 33.26 -8.75 2.16
C ASP A 260 34.24 -8.93 3.35
N LYS A 261 33.96 -8.33 4.52
CA LYS A 261 34.87 -8.32 5.68
C LYS A 261 34.39 -9.12 6.90
N GLY A 262 33.07 -9.36 7.03
CA GLY A 262 32.47 -10.00 8.20
C GLY A 262 32.33 -9.12 9.45
N PHE A 263 32.46 -7.79 9.33
CA PHE A 263 32.28 -6.82 10.42
C PHE A 263 31.82 -5.45 9.89
N GLU A 264 31.23 -4.60 10.74
CA GLU A 264 30.77 -3.25 10.34
C GLU A 264 31.93 -2.40 9.75
N PRO A 265 31.78 -1.81 8.56
CA PRO A 265 32.79 -0.93 7.98
C PRO A 265 32.89 0.40 8.74
N SER A 266 34.08 1.00 8.74
CA SER A 266 34.31 2.30 9.39
C SER A 266 33.90 3.49 8.51
N LEU A 267 33.59 4.64 9.14
CA LEU A 267 33.20 5.89 8.45
C LEU A 267 34.14 6.25 7.29
N SER A 268 35.45 6.14 7.51
CA SER A 268 36.49 6.46 6.53
C SER A 268 36.54 5.48 5.35
N GLU A 269 36.18 4.21 5.57
CA GLU A 269 36.09 3.21 4.49
C GLU A 269 34.80 3.35 3.68
N LEU A 270 33.69 3.72 4.33
CA LEU A 270 32.44 4.05 3.67
C LEU A 270 32.59 5.34 2.85
N SER A 271 33.13 6.40 3.43
CA SER A 271 33.46 7.66 2.74
C SER A 271 34.37 7.43 1.54
N GLY A 272 35.40 6.58 1.68
CA GLY A 272 36.28 6.17 0.59
C GLY A 272 35.63 5.28 -0.49
N TYR A 273 34.43 4.75 -0.25
CA TYR A 273 33.66 3.93 -1.21
C TYR A 273 32.52 4.72 -1.87
N THR A 274 31.80 5.56 -1.11
CA THR A 274 30.63 6.33 -1.58
C THR A 274 30.98 7.72 -2.09
N GLY A 275 32.13 8.29 -1.68
CA GLY A 275 32.51 9.67 -1.97
C GLY A 275 31.85 10.73 -1.07
N VAL A 276 30.96 10.30 -0.17
CA VAL A 276 30.30 11.14 0.85
C VAL A 276 31.31 11.46 1.98
N ASP A 277 31.27 12.65 2.56
CA ASP A 277 32.18 12.99 3.67
C ASP A 277 31.79 12.33 5.00
N GLU A 278 32.73 12.19 5.94
CA GLU A 278 32.50 11.47 7.20
C GLU A 278 31.43 12.12 8.11
N GLU A 279 31.18 13.44 7.99
CA GLU A 279 30.19 14.17 8.81
C GLU A 279 28.78 14.11 8.22
N GLU A 280 28.64 14.05 6.89
CA GLU A 280 27.38 13.71 6.23
C GLU A 280 27.06 12.22 6.41
N LEU A 281 28.06 11.34 6.27
CA LEU A 281 27.89 9.89 6.36
C LEU A 281 27.50 9.42 7.77
N GLU A 282 27.97 10.07 8.84
CA GLU A 282 27.52 9.79 10.22
C GLU A 282 26.01 10.05 10.38
N LYS A 283 25.48 11.11 9.75
CA LYS A 283 24.05 11.45 9.78
C LYS A 283 23.20 10.45 8.97
N LEU A 284 23.66 10.08 7.77
CA LEU A 284 23.01 9.08 6.92
C LEU A 284 22.97 7.69 7.62
N LEU A 285 24.04 7.32 8.32
CA LEU A 285 24.07 6.11 9.15
C LEU A 285 23.17 6.20 10.39
N GLU A 286 22.96 7.40 10.97
CA GLU A 286 21.98 7.57 12.05
C GLU A 286 20.54 7.40 11.56
N LEU A 287 20.22 7.82 10.33
CA LEU A 287 18.92 7.57 9.69
C LEU A 287 18.71 6.06 9.43
N ILE A 288 19.68 5.40 8.78
CA ILE A 288 19.63 3.93 8.55
C ILE A 288 19.46 3.18 9.88
N LYS A 289 20.23 3.54 10.91
CA LYS A 289 20.16 2.88 12.22
C LYS A 289 18.88 3.17 13.01
N LYS A 290 18.11 4.21 12.68
CA LYS A 290 16.76 4.41 13.24
C LYS A 290 15.77 3.42 12.64
N ALA A 291 15.74 3.31 11.31
CA ALA A 291 14.92 2.30 10.61
C ALA A 291 15.24 0.87 11.09
N ASP A 292 16.54 0.51 11.18
CA ASP A 292 16.97 -0.80 11.73
C ASP A 292 16.46 -1.03 13.17
N VAL A 293 16.55 -0.02 14.04
CA VAL A 293 16.17 -0.12 15.47
C VAL A 293 14.66 -0.14 15.67
N GLU A 294 13.88 0.30 14.69
CA GLU A 294 12.42 0.22 14.72
C GLU A 294 11.95 -1.15 14.22
N LYS A 295 12.51 -1.66 13.10
CA LYS A 295 12.29 -3.05 12.64
C LYS A 295 12.52 -4.07 13.76
N ASN A 296 13.68 -4.01 14.43
CA ASN A 296 14.05 -4.93 15.51
C ASN A 296 13.12 -4.87 16.76
N LYS A 297 12.28 -3.85 16.92
CA LYS A 297 11.28 -3.78 18.00
C LYS A 297 9.96 -4.45 17.63
N GLN A 298 9.59 -4.44 16.34
CA GLN A 298 8.42 -5.16 15.85
C GLN A 298 8.68 -6.68 15.89
N ASP A 299 9.86 -7.12 15.45
CA ASP A 299 10.33 -8.52 15.51
C ASP A 299 10.45 -9.13 16.94
N SER A 300 10.20 -8.35 18.00
CA SER A 300 10.45 -8.73 19.40
C SER A 300 9.21 -8.65 20.31
N LYS A 301 8.01 -8.54 19.74
CA LYS A 301 6.72 -8.65 20.44
C LYS A 301 6.03 -9.96 20.10
#